data_AF-A0A4U3LVL8-F1
#
_entry.id   AF-A0A4U3LVL8-F1
#
_cell.length_a   1.000
_cell.length_b   1.000
_cell.length_c   1.000
_cell.angle_alpha   90.00
_cell.angle_beta   90.00
_cell.angle_gamma   90.00
#
_symmetry.space_group_name_H-M   'P 1'
#
loop_
_entity.id
_entity.type
_entity.pdbx_description
1 polymer ?
#
loop_
_entity_poly.entity_id
_entity_poly.type
_entity_poly.pdbx_seq_one_letter_code
_entity_poly.pdbx_strand_id
1 'polypeptide(L)'
;MPAPAWDRVTAAEVERALAEYDRLGAKAFFAEHGFAPTTTYELVWEERTYPPKAVLGTAYEFATGQRLASADFEGGRSGAVKVLGALGFTVRPISKGQ
;
A
#
# COMPACT_ATOMS: atom_id res chain seq x y z
N MET A 1 -2.53 21.42 -4.36
CA MET A 1 -2.85 20.66 -3.14
C MET A 1 -1.54 20.13 -2.58
N PRO A 2 -1.26 20.25 -1.27
CA PRO A 2 -0.03 19.71 -0.70
C PRO A 2 0.01 18.19 -0.95
N ALA A 3 1.20 17.67 -1.27
CA ALA A 3 1.38 16.23 -1.37
C ALA A 3 1.00 15.57 -0.02
N PRO A 4 0.47 14.34 -0.02
CA PRO A 4 0.17 13.64 1.22
C PRO A 4 1.42 13.56 2.09
N ALA A 5 1.26 13.69 3.41
CA ALA A 5 2.37 13.69 4.36
C ALA A 5 2.90 12.27 4.59
N TRP A 6 3.47 11.67 3.55
CA TRP A 6 4.06 10.32 3.57
C TRP A 6 5.20 10.19 4.59
N ASP A 7 5.82 11.31 4.98
CA ASP A 7 6.82 11.40 6.05
C ASP A 7 6.32 10.85 7.40
N ARG A 8 4.99 10.88 7.64
CA ARG A 8 4.41 10.29 8.85
C ARG A 8 4.29 8.76 8.78
N VAL A 9 4.35 8.18 7.58
CA VAL A 9 4.24 6.73 7.41
C VAL A 9 5.59 6.10 7.67
N THR A 10 5.65 5.26 8.68
CA THR A 10 6.86 4.51 9.05
C THR A 10 6.75 3.05 8.63
N ALA A 11 7.86 2.31 8.70
CA ALA A 11 7.85 0.87 8.45
C ALA A 11 6.91 0.11 9.41
N ALA A 12 6.76 0.56 10.66
CA ALA A 12 5.86 -0.06 11.64
C ALA A 12 4.39 -0.01 11.19
N GLU A 13 3.98 1.10 10.57
CA GLU A 13 2.61 1.26 10.06
C GLU A 13 2.37 0.38 8.83
N VAL A 14 3.40 0.20 8.00
CA VAL A 14 3.38 -0.73 6.87
C VAL A 14 3.28 -2.17 7.36
N GLU A 15 4.12 -2.58 8.31
CA GLU A 15 4.07 -3.91 8.94
C GLU A 15 2.71 -4.19 9.58
N ARG A 16 2.14 -3.21 10.27
CA ARG A 16 0.79 -3.31 10.85
C ARG A 16 -0.28 -3.49 9.78
N ALA A 17 -0.17 -2.77 8.66
CA ALA A 17 -1.08 -2.94 7.53
C ALA A 17 -0.94 -4.32 6.87
N LEU A 18 0.28 -4.85 6.79
CA LEU A 18 0.55 -6.22 6.30
C LEU A 18 -0.05 -7.28 7.21
N ALA A 19 0.10 -7.12 8.53
CA ALA A 19 -0.51 -8.03 9.52
C ALA A 19 -2.04 -7.99 9.47
N GLU A 20 -2.64 -6.82 9.30
CA GLU A 20 -4.10 -6.70 9.15
C GLU A 20 -4.58 -7.32 7.83
N TYR A 21 -3.81 -7.15 6.75
CA TYR A 21 -4.08 -7.83 5.48
C TYR A 21 -4.04 -9.35 5.61
N ASP A 22 -3.07 -9.88 6.37
CA ASP A 22 -2.99 -11.31 6.66
C ASP A 22 -4.20 -11.80 7.48
N ARG A 23 -4.59 -11.03 8.49
CA ARG A 23 -5.69 -11.35 9.39
C ARG A 23 -7.06 -11.32 8.71
N LEU A 24 -7.35 -10.28 7.92
CA LEU A 24 -8.61 -10.10 7.20
C LEU A 24 -8.66 -10.93 5.91
N GLY A 25 -7.50 -11.08 5.26
CA GLY A 25 -7.38 -11.62 3.91
C GLY A 25 -7.72 -10.59 2.84
N ALA A 26 -7.21 -10.84 1.63
CA ALA A 26 -7.28 -9.93 0.49
C ALA A 26 -8.67 -9.32 0.24
N LYS A 27 -9.70 -10.17 0.17
CA LYS A 27 -11.06 -9.76 -0.19
C LYS A 27 -11.70 -8.84 0.84
N ALA A 28 -11.55 -9.16 2.13
CA ALA A 28 -12.11 -8.36 3.22
C ALA A 28 -11.35 -7.05 3.38
N PHE A 29 -10.02 -7.09 3.28
CA PHE A 29 -9.18 -5.88 3.33
C PHE A 29 -9.54 -4.88 2.22
N PHE A 30 -9.74 -5.38 0.99
CA PHE A 30 -10.17 -4.56 -0.13
C PHE A 30 -11.56 -3.95 0.09
N ALA A 31 -12.50 -4.72 0.64
CA ALA A 31 -13.84 -4.22 0.94
C ALA A 31 -13.85 -3.19 2.07
N GLU A 32 -13.05 -3.39 3.12
CA GLU A 32 -12.97 -2.51 4.30
C GLU A 32 -12.34 -1.16 3.95
N HIS A 33 -11.19 -1.20 3.27
CA HIS A 33 -10.43 0.01 2.94
C HIS A 33 -10.81 0.62 1.59
N GLY A 34 -11.65 -0.05 0.80
CA GLY A 34 -12.09 0.43 -0.52
C GLY A 34 -11.01 0.37 -1.60
N PHE A 35 -10.02 -0.53 -1.44
CA PHE A 35 -8.98 -0.73 -2.44
C PHE A 35 -9.32 -1.84 -3.42
N ALA A 36 -8.78 -1.75 -4.62
CA ALA A 36 -8.86 -2.81 -5.63
C ALA A 36 -7.53 -3.58 -5.71
N PRO A 37 -7.56 -4.87 -6.11
CA PRO A 37 -6.34 -5.60 -6.43
C PRO A 37 -5.53 -4.83 -7.49
N THR A 38 -4.25 -4.62 -7.20
CA THR A 38 -3.35 -3.98 -8.16
C THR A 38 -2.94 -4.98 -9.23
N THR A 39 -2.92 -4.52 -10.48
CA THR A 39 -2.51 -5.31 -11.65
C THR A 39 -1.13 -4.93 -12.19
N THR A 40 -0.49 -3.91 -11.61
CA THR A 40 0.75 -3.32 -12.14
C THR A 40 1.98 -3.51 -11.24
N TYR A 41 1.82 -3.46 -9.91
CA TYR A 41 2.92 -3.56 -8.94
C TYR A 41 2.53 -4.39 -7.72
N GLU A 42 3.47 -5.17 -7.20
CA GLU A 42 3.32 -5.98 -6.00
C GLU A 42 4.47 -5.68 -5.02
N LEU A 43 4.11 -5.53 -3.76
CA LEU A 43 5.03 -5.42 -2.64
C LEU A 43 5.40 -6.83 -2.19
N VAL A 44 6.70 -7.14 -2.17
CA VAL A 44 7.22 -8.42 -1.67
C VAL A 44 7.68 -8.24 -0.23
N TRP A 45 7.11 -9.03 0.66
CA TRP A 45 7.46 -9.06 2.07
C TRP A 45 7.33 -10.49 2.61
N GLU A 46 8.35 -11.00 3.31
CA GLU A 46 8.37 -12.35 3.90
C GLU A 46 7.88 -13.45 2.93
N GLU A 47 8.45 -13.49 1.72
CA GLU A 47 8.11 -14.45 0.64
C GLU A 47 6.67 -14.34 0.11
N ARG A 48 5.90 -13.35 0.57
CA ARG A 48 4.51 -13.10 0.18
C ARG A 48 4.40 -11.80 -0.60
N THR A 49 3.32 -11.70 -1.37
CA THR A 49 3.06 -10.57 -2.24
C THR A 49 1.82 -9.84 -1.79
N TYR A 50 1.93 -8.52 -1.73
CA TYR A 50 0.91 -7.63 -1.19
C TYR A 50 0.65 -6.48 -2.16
N PRO A 51 -0.57 -5.93 -2.18
CA PRO A 51 -0.91 -4.77 -3.00
C PRO A 51 -0.28 -3.48 -2.40
N PRO A 52 0.73 -2.86 -3.04
CA PRO A 52 1.48 -1.74 -2.45
C PRO A 52 0.60 -0.51 -2.15
N LYS A 53 -0.39 -0.24 -3.02
CA LYS A 53 -1.32 0.88 -2.80
C LYS A 53 -2.20 0.65 -1.57
N ALA A 54 -2.71 -0.56 -1.40
CA ALA A 54 -3.65 -0.86 -0.33
C ALA A 54 -2.92 -0.89 1.02
N VAL A 55 -1.74 -1.52 1.06
CA VAL A 55 -0.87 -1.51 2.24
C VAL A 55 -0.48 -0.08 2.62
N LEU A 56 -0.01 0.74 1.66
CA LEU A 56 0.38 2.11 1.97
C LEU A 56 -0.80 2.98 2.39
N GLY A 57 -1.98 2.81 1.79
CA GLY A 57 -3.17 3.56 2.17
C GLY A 57 -3.64 3.25 3.59
N THR A 58 -3.61 1.98 3.98
CA THR A 58 -3.92 1.57 5.36
C THR A 58 -2.83 2.03 6.33
N ALA A 59 -1.56 1.95 5.96
CA ALA A 59 -0.46 2.49 6.79
C ALA A 59 -0.60 4.01 6.99
N TYR A 60 -1.00 4.74 5.95
CA TYR A 60 -1.29 6.17 6.03
C TYR A 60 -2.50 6.47 6.92
N GLU A 61 -3.55 5.66 6.83
CA GLU A 61 -4.72 5.73 7.71
C GLU A 61 -4.31 5.51 9.18
N PHE A 62 -3.40 4.58 9.46
CA PHE A 62 -2.87 4.38 10.82
C PHE A 62 -2.00 5.55 11.29
N ALA A 63 -1.16 6.12 10.42
CA ALA A 63 -0.26 7.22 10.78
C ALA A 63 -0.97 8.57 10.96
N THR A 64 -2.01 8.84 10.15
CA THR A 64 -2.66 10.15 10.06
C THR A 64 -4.11 10.15 10.55
N GLY A 65 -4.72 8.98 10.68
CA GLY A 65 -6.16 8.83 10.92
C GLY A 65 -7.01 9.11 9.67
N GLN A 66 -6.41 9.36 8.50
CA GLN A 66 -7.13 9.69 7.28
C GLN A 66 -7.08 8.55 6.26
N ARG A 67 -8.25 8.14 5.78
CA ARG A 67 -8.36 7.16 4.70
C ARG A 67 -8.13 7.83 3.35
N LEU A 68 -7.16 7.33 2.59
CA LEU A 68 -6.92 7.74 1.21
C LEU A 68 -7.67 6.84 0.24
N ALA A 69 -8.30 7.43 -0.77
CA ALA A 69 -8.88 6.67 -1.87
C ALA A 69 -7.79 6.30 -2.88
N SER A 70 -8.01 5.23 -3.65
CA SER A 70 -7.15 4.85 -4.78
C SER A 70 -6.86 6.00 -5.75
N ALA A 71 -7.81 6.93 -5.92
CA ALA A 71 -7.67 8.14 -6.72
C ALA A 71 -6.62 9.13 -6.16
N ASP A 72 -6.43 9.20 -4.85
CA ASP A 72 -5.38 10.02 -4.22
C ASP A 72 -3.97 9.51 -4.58
N PHE A 73 -3.86 8.25 -4.98
CA PHE A 73 -2.62 7.65 -5.49
C PHE A 73 -2.44 7.82 -7.00
N GLU A 74 -3.49 8.19 -7.76
CA GLU A 74 -3.45 8.32 -9.22
C GLU A 74 -2.89 9.67 -9.71
N GLY A 75 -2.98 10.72 -8.89
CA GLY A 75 -2.44 12.06 -9.20
C GLY A 75 -0.92 12.18 -9.23
N GLY A 76 -0.18 11.11 -8.88
CA GLY A 76 1.27 11.09 -8.83
C GLY A 76 1.80 9.67 -8.96
N ARG A 77 1.76 9.15 -10.20
CA ARG A 77 2.03 7.78 -10.72
C ARG A 77 3.15 6.90 -10.10
N SER A 78 3.82 7.31 -9.04
CA SER A 78 4.87 6.53 -8.37
C SER A 78 4.91 6.68 -6.85
N GLY A 79 3.91 7.32 -6.23
CA GLY A 79 3.91 7.59 -4.79
C GLY A 79 4.12 6.33 -3.94
N ALA A 80 3.26 5.32 -4.13
CA ALA A 80 3.32 4.14 -3.27
C ALA A 80 4.61 3.32 -3.43
N VAL A 81 5.03 3.10 -4.67
CA VAL A 81 6.29 2.40 -4.99
C VAL A 81 7.49 3.15 -4.41
N LYS A 82 7.55 4.49 -4.58
CA LYS A 82 8.65 5.30 -4.06
C LYS A 82 8.68 5.35 -2.53
N VAL A 83 7.53 5.52 -1.89
CA VAL A 83 7.43 5.61 -0.42
C VAL A 83 7.80 4.27 0.19
N LEU A 84 7.22 3.16 -0.28
CA LEU A 84 7.56 1.83 0.21
C LEU A 84 9.04 1.49 -0.07
N GLY A 85 9.55 1.82 -1.26
CA GLY A 85 10.96 1.66 -1.58
C GLY A 85 11.89 2.47 -0.67
N ALA A 86 11.52 3.71 -0.33
CA ALA A 86 12.27 4.54 0.61
C ALA A 86 12.24 4.00 2.04
N LEU A 87 11.18 3.29 2.43
CA LEU A 87 11.04 2.59 3.71
C LEU A 87 11.79 1.24 3.75
N GLY A 88 12.44 0.83 2.64
CA GLY A 88 13.21 -0.43 2.57
C GLY A 88 12.41 -1.63 2.06
N PHE A 89 11.19 -1.41 1.58
CA PHE A 89 10.34 -2.48 1.06
C PHE A 89 10.59 -2.74 -0.43
N THR A 90 10.56 -4.01 -0.82
CA THR A 90 10.77 -4.41 -2.22
C THR A 90 9.46 -4.37 -2.99
N VAL A 91 9.31 -3.43 -3.92
CA VAL A 91 8.15 -3.36 -4.80
C VAL A 91 8.59 -3.69 -6.23
N ARG A 92 7.93 -4.67 -6.84
CA ARG A 92 8.23 -5.10 -8.21
C ARG A 92 7.00 -4.94 -9.12
N PRO A 93 7.17 -4.70 -10.42
CA PRO A 93 6.05 -4.75 -11.34
C PRO A 93 5.49 -6.17 -11.42
N ILE A 94 4.16 -6.29 -11.42
CA ILE A 94 3.48 -7.54 -11.69
C ILE A 94 3.63 -7.77 -13.19
N SER A 95 4.59 -8.59 -13.58
CA SER A 95 4.64 -9.13 -14.93
C SER A 95 3.46 -10.10 -15.05
N LYS A 96 2.37 -9.67 -15.69
CA LYS A 96 1.41 -10.62 -16.23
C LYS A 96 2.15 -11.45 -17.28
N GLY A 97 2.63 -12.62 -16.88
CA GLY A 97 2.93 -13.70 -17.81
C GLY A 97 1.66 -13.96 -18.65
N GLN A 98 1.90 -14.17 -19.95
CA GLN A 98 0.97 -14.22 -21.08
C GLN A 98 -0.43 -14.78 -20.83
#